data_AF-A0A9W6JBX9-F1
#
_entry.id   AF-A0A9W6JBX9-F1
#
_cell.length_a   1.000
_cell.length_b   1.000
_cell.length_c   1.000
_cell.angle_alpha   90.00
_cell.angle_beta   90.00
_cell.angle_gamma   90.00
#
_symmetry.space_group_name_H-M   'P 1'
#
loop_
_entity.id
_entity.type
_entity.pdbx_description
1 polymer ?
#
loop_
_entity_poly.entity_id
_entity_poly.type
_entity_poly.pdbx_seq_one_letter_code
_entity_poly.pdbx_strand_id
1 'polypeptide(L)'
;MRYLIFDSEAVALDALALIDQRGRDCFAAAGYTVREDGAIIGKRAGEDDPAGITVTWDTPRQRIDGKWVLAHIEAHPMRDYLLPSGETVLAYVMAAPLDAATVEDDDPGWWPAPEEQVLP
;
A
#
# COMPACT_ATOMS: atom_id res chain seq x y z
N MET A 1 -8.63 0.42 -10.59
CA MET A 1 -7.59 0.61 -9.55
C MET A 1 -6.26 0.36 -10.22
N ARG A 2 -5.18 1.06 -9.87
CA ARG A 2 -3.86 0.77 -10.45
C ARG A 2 -2.99 -0.03 -9.49
N TYR A 3 -2.06 -0.78 -10.06
CA TYR A 3 -1.13 -1.62 -9.32
C TYR A 3 0.31 -1.36 -9.76
N LEU A 4 1.24 -1.49 -8.82
CA LEU A 4 2.66 -1.63 -9.06
C LEU A 4 2.94 -3.12 -9.33
N ILE A 5 3.62 -3.43 -10.42
CA ILE A 5 3.89 -4.81 -10.84
C ILE A 5 5.38 -5.11 -10.67
N PHE A 6 5.71 -6.28 -10.14
CA PHE A 6 7.06 -6.70 -9.81
C PHE A 6 7.34 -8.11 -10.34
N ASP A 7 8.62 -8.38 -10.64
CA ASP A 7 9.06 -9.67 -11.16
C ASP A 7 9.17 -10.78 -10.09
N SER A 8 9.23 -10.40 -8.82
CA SER A 8 9.35 -11.35 -7.71
C SER A 8 8.72 -10.83 -6.42
N GLU A 9 8.36 -11.77 -5.55
CA GLU A 9 7.82 -11.47 -4.21
C GLU A 9 8.78 -10.63 -3.38
N ALA A 10 10.09 -10.95 -3.42
CA ALA A 10 11.10 -10.24 -2.66
C ALA A 10 11.14 -8.74 -3.01
N VAL A 11 11.10 -8.42 -4.30
CA VAL A 11 11.10 -7.01 -4.76
C VAL A 11 9.79 -6.31 -4.38
N ALA A 12 8.65 -7.01 -4.44
CA ALA A 12 7.38 -6.47 -3.97
C ALA A 12 7.40 -6.21 -2.46
N LEU A 13 7.98 -7.11 -1.65
CA LEU A 13 8.10 -6.93 -0.21
C LEU A 13 9.02 -5.76 0.16
N ASP A 14 10.15 -5.59 -0.55
CA ASP A 14 11.04 -4.45 -0.35
C ASP A 14 10.34 -3.12 -0.68
N ALA A 15 9.58 -3.08 -1.79
CA ALA A 15 8.76 -1.93 -2.16
C ALA A 15 7.68 -1.63 -1.12
N LEU A 16 6.97 -2.66 -0.63
CA LEU A 16 5.98 -2.52 0.43
C LEU A 16 6.61 -1.97 1.70
N ALA A 17 7.76 -2.49 2.12
CA ALA A 17 8.45 -2.04 3.33
C ALA A 17 8.81 -0.55 3.25
N LEU A 18 9.26 -0.07 2.09
CA LEU A 18 9.52 1.34 1.85
C LEU A 18 8.23 2.18 1.95
N ILE A 19 7.15 1.73 1.32
CA ILE A 19 5.85 2.41 1.36
C ILE A 19 5.32 2.47 2.81
N ASP A 20 5.35 1.35 3.53
CA ASP A 20 4.90 1.24 4.92
C ASP A 20 5.72 2.14 5.85
N GLN A 21 7.05 2.12 5.72
CA GLN A 21 7.92 2.97 6.54
C GLN A 21 7.59 4.44 6.33
N ARG A 22 7.46 4.88 5.07
CA ARG A 22 7.11 6.27 4.77
C ARG A 22 5.69 6.64 5.16
N GLY A 23 4.74 5.73 4.97
CA GLY A 23 3.38 5.89 5.46
C GLY A 23 3.35 6.15 6.96
N ARG A 24 4.08 5.34 7.75
CA ARG A 24 4.19 5.48 9.21
C ARG A 24 4.80 6.81 9.63
N ASP A 25 5.91 7.23 9.00
CA ASP A 25 6.53 8.54 9.24
C ASP A 25 5.51 9.68 9.04
N CYS A 26 4.72 9.60 7.96
CA CYS A 26 3.71 10.61 7.63
C CYS A 26 2.52 10.58 8.58
N PHE A 27 2.03 9.40 8.96
CA PHE A 27 0.96 9.27 9.95
C PHE A 27 1.37 9.86 11.30
N ALA A 28 2.59 9.57 11.77
CA ALA A 28 3.13 10.17 12.99
C ALA A 28 3.18 11.71 12.88
N ALA A 29 3.69 12.23 11.76
CA ALA A 29 3.75 13.67 11.51
C ALA A 29 2.37 14.34 11.40
N ALA A 30 1.35 13.59 10.97
CA ALA A 30 -0.05 14.03 10.93
C ALA A 30 -0.79 13.86 12.27
N GLY A 31 -0.10 13.41 13.34
CA GLY A 31 -0.68 13.28 14.68
C GLY A 31 -1.49 12.00 14.91
N TYR A 32 -1.26 10.95 14.11
CA TYR A 32 -1.79 9.62 14.40
C TYR A 32 -0.92 8.92 15.45
N THR A 33 -1.57 8.08 16.26
CA THR A 33 -0.87 7.25 17.24
C THR A 33 -0.25 6.04 16.53
N VAL A 34 1.07 5.92 16.64
CA VAL A 34 1.83 4.74 16.20
C VAL A 34 2.16 3.92 17.44
N ARG A 35 1.73 2.65 17.45
CA ARG A 35 2.02 1.71 18.54
C ARG A 35 3.48 1.25 18.48
N GLU A 36 3.96 0.67 19.58
CA GLU A 36 5.33 0.14 19.69
C GLU A 36 5.64 -0.94 18.63
N ASP A 37 4.63 -1.72 18.23
CA ASP A 37 4.71 -2.72 17.16
C ASP A 37 4.63 -2.14 15.74
N GLY A 38 4.56 -0.81 15.61
CA GLY A 38 4.48 -0.10 14.33
C GLY A 38 3.07 -0.01 13.74
N ALA A 39 2.05 -0.53 14.43
CA ALA A 39 0.67 -0.42 13.97
C ALA A 39 0.14 1.02 14.14
N ILE A 40 -0.65 1.49 13.17
CA ILE A 40 -1.29 2.80 13.20
C ILE A 40 -2.70 2.66 13.77
N ILE A 41 -3.03 3.45 14.79
CA ILE A 41 -4.41 3.59 15.27
C ILE A 41 -5.08 4.64 14.37
N GLY A 42 -6.11 4.20 13.65
CA GLY A 42 -6.94 5.05 12.81
C GLY A 42 -7.72 6.06 13.62
N LYS A 43 -8.34 7.02 12.94
CA LYS A 43 -9.16 8.04 13.57
C LYS A 43 -10.60 7.96 13.12
N ARG A 44 -11.55 8.12 14.06
CA ARG A 44 -12.98 8.27 13.80
C ARG A 44 -13.44 9.56 14.44
N ALA A 45 -14.03 10.44 13.63
CA ALA A 45 -14.42 11.79 14.07
C ALA A 45 -13.25 12.60 14.69
N GLY A 46 -12.01 12.36 14.23
CA GLY A 46 -10.81 13.05 14.72
C GLY A 46 -10.16 12.43 15.95
N GLU A 47 -10.83 11.48 16.61
CA GLU A 47 -10.32 10.77 17.78
C GLU A 47 -9.77 9.40 17.40
N ASP A 48 -8.84 8.88 18.22
CA ASP A 48 -8.27 7.56 17.99
C ASP A 48 -9.35 6.47 18.12
N ASP A 49 -9.46 5.63 17.10
CA ASP A 49 -10.36 4.49 17.02
C ASP A 49 -9.58 3.20 17.28
N PRO A 50 -9.59 2.65 18.52
CA PRO A 50 -8.82 1.46 18.85
C PRO A 50 -9.28 0.21 18.09
N ALA A 51 -10.45 0.22 17.43
CA ALA A 51 -10.89 -0.86 16.55
C ALA A 51 -10.34 -0.72 15.12
N GLY A 52 -9.91 0.49 14.72
CA GLY A 52 -9.30 0.76 13.42
C GLY A 52 -7.79 0.64 13.49
N ILE A 53 -7.24 -0.56 13.37
CA ILE A 53 -5.79 -0.79 13.43
C ILE A 53 -5.26 -1.18 12.06
N THR A 54 -4.26 -0.43 11.57
CA THR A 54 -3.54 -0.76 10.34
C THR A 54 -2.14 -1.27 10.69
N VAL A 55 -1.83 -2.51 10.33
CA VAL A 55 -0.52 -3.14 10.58
C VAL A 55 0.40 -3.08 9.36
N THR A 56 -0.18 -3.10 8.16
CA THR A 56 0.50 -2.93 6.87
C THR A 56 -0.45 -2.21 5.92
N TRP A 57 0.13 -1.48 4.96
CA TRP A 57 -0.58 -0.78 3.91
C TRP A 57 -1.29 -1.74 2.94
N ASP A 58 -0.57 -2.75 2.45
CA ASP A 58 -1.08 -3.71 1.47
C ASP A 58 -0.38 -5.05 1.64
N THR A 59 -0.85 -6.08 0.93
CA THR A 59 -0.21 -7.39 0.88
C THR A 59 0.12 -7.74 -0.56
N PRO A 60 1.38 -8.13 -0.87
CA PRO A 60 1.75 -8.57 -2.21
C PRO A 60 0.88 -9.75 -2.64
N ARG A 61 0.38 -9.69 -3.87
CA ARG A 61 -0.44 -10.74 -4.46
C ARG A 61 0.18 -11.21 -5.76
N GLN A 62 0.17 -12.52 -6.00
CA GLN A 62 0.67 -13.07 -7.26
C GLN A 62 -0.44 -13.15 -8.30
N ARG A 63 -0.15 -12.68 -9.51
CA ARG A 63 -0.96 -12.83 -10.73
C ARG A 63 -0.81 -14.24 -11.31
N ILE A 64 -1.75 -14.64 -12.16
CA ILE A 64 -1.71 -15.93 -12.87
C ILE A 64 -0.48 -16.09 -13.79
N ASP A 65 0.11 -14.99 -14.26
CA ASP A 65 1.34 -14.98 -15.06
C ASP A 65 2.64 -14.97 -14.21
N GLY A 66 2.51 -15.09 -12.89
CA GLY A 66 3.63 -15.20 -11.96
C GLY A 66 4.19 -13.87 -11.47
N LYS A 67 3.71 -12.72 -11.99
CA LYS A 67 4.09 -11.38 -11.51
C LYS A 67 3.47 -11.10 -10.15
N TRP A 68 4.09 -10.20 -9.40
CA TRP A 68 3.62 -9.78 -8.07
C TRP A 68 3.08 -8.36 -8.13
N VAL A 69 2.00 -8.09 -7.40
CA VAL A 69 1.36 -6.78 -7.42
C VAL A 69 1.17 -6.19 -6.03
N LEU A 70 1.28 -4.87 -5.97
CA LEU A 70 0.87 -4.03 -4.86
C LEU A 70 -0.09 -2.94 -5.34
N ALA A 71 -1.05 -2.58 -4.50
CA ALA A 71 -1.90 -1.42 -4.68
C ALA A 71 -1.03 -0.18 -4.91
N HIS A 72 -1.33 0.55 -5.98
CA HIS A 72 -0.63 1.80 -6.24
C HIS A 72 -0.86 2.78 -5.10
N ILE A 73 0.17 3.55 -4.74
CA ILE A 73 0.15 4.49 -3.60
C ILE A 73 -0.89 5.61 -3.76
N GLU A 74 -1.48 5.78 -4.93
CA GLU A 74 -2.64 6.67 -5.11
C GLU A 74 -3.85 6.27 -4.26
N ALA A 75 -3.93 5.02 -3.80
CA ALA A 75 -4.96 4.58 -2.89
C ALA A 75 -4.61 4.90 -1.42
N HIS A 76 -3.35 5.27 -1.12
CA HIS A 76 -2.87 5.48 0.24
C HIS A 76 -3.51 6.71 0.90
N PRO A 77 -4.00 6.62 2.15
CA PRO A 77 -4.64 7.74 2.85
C PRO A 77 -3.76 8.99 2.95
N MET A 78 -2.45 8.80 3.05
CA MET A 78 -1.46 9.88 3.17
C MET A 78 -0.85 10.33 1.83
N ARG A 79 -1.33 9.86 0.68
CA ARG A 79 -0.70 10.15 -0.64
C ARG A 79 -0.50 11.65 -0.91
N ASP A 80 -1.45 12.48 -0.46
CA ASP A 80 -1.50 13.93 -0.70
C ASP A 80 -0.89 14.73 0.46
N TYR A 81 -0.38 14.05 1.49
CA TYR A 81 0.30 14.70 2.61
C TYR A 81 1.58 15.39 2.10
N LEU A 82 1.74 16.66 2.49
CA LEU A 82 2.89 17.48 2.10
C LEU A 82 4.04 17.24 3.07
N LEU A 83 5.14 16.69 2.57
CA LEU A 83 6.35 16.50 3.34
C LEU A 83 7.04 17.84 3.63
N PRO A 84 7.92 17.92 4.64
CA PRO A 84 8.73 19.11 4.91
C PRO A 84 9.60 19.56 3.71
N SER A 85 9.95 18.65 2.80
CA SER A 85 10.64 18.96 1.54
C SER A 85 9.78 19.70 0.52
N GLY A 86 8.46 19.79 0.73
CA GLY A 86 7.51 20.46 -0.16
C GLY A 86 6.94 19.56 -1.27
N GLU A 87 7.27 18.26 -1.28
CA GLU A 87 6.68 17.28 -2.19
C GLU A 87 5.58 16.46 -1.48
N THR A 88 4.68 15.85 -2.25
CA THR A 88 3.70 14.92 -1.69
C THR A 88 4.32 13.56 -1.42
N VAL A 89 3.74 12.80 -0.48
CA VAL A 89 4.15 11.40 -0.23
C VAL A 89 4.11 10.57 -1.51
N LEU A 90 3.07 10.75 -2.33
CA LEU A 90 2.98 10.14 -3.65
C LEU A 90 4.21 10.44 -4.51
N ALA A 91 4.57 11.72 -4.65
CA ALA A 91 5.71 12.13 -5.47
C ALA A 91 7.03 11.56 -4.92
N TYR A 92 7.22 11.61 -3.60
CA TYR A 92 8.42 11.10 -2.95
C TYR A 92 8.61 9.59 -3.16
N VAL A 93 7.57 8.80 -2.87
CA VAL A 93 7.63 7.33 -2.99
C VAL A 93 7.81 6.89 -4.44
N MET A 94 7.15 7.58 -5.38
CA MET A 94 7.29 7.25 -6.81
C MET A 94 8.62 7.74 -7.41
N ALA A 95 9.29 8.72 -6.77
CA ALA A 95 10.64 9.16 -7.14
C ALA A 95 11.74 8.29 -6.54
N ALA A 96 11.44 7.53 -5.48
CA ALA A 96 12.34 6.51 -5.00
C ALA A 96 12.55 5.45 -6.10
N PRO A 97 13.74 4.84 -6.20
CA PRO A 97 13.97 3.72 -7.08
C PRO A 97 13.18 2.50 -6.57
N LEU A 98 11.87 2.49 -6.84
CA LEU A 98 11.09 1.27 -6.92
C LEU A 98 11.51 0.61 -8.25
N ASP A 99 12.76 0.12 -8.30
CA ASP A 99 13.55 -0.23 -9.49
C ASP A 99 12.89 -1.25 -10.45
N ALA A 100 11.67 -1.72 -10.17
CA ALA A 100 10.97 -2.72 -10.96
C ALA A 100 9.47 -2.46 -11.17
N ALA A 101 8.89 -1.35 -10.68
CA ALA A 101 7.45 -1.16 -10.75
C ALA A 101 6.99 -0.62 -12.12
N THR A 102 6.41 -1.48 -12.97
CA THR A 102 5.46 -0.99 -13.98
C THR A 102 4.13 -0.66 -13.30
N VAL A 103 3.43 0.35 -13.82
CA VAL A 103 2.09 0.70 -13.35
C VAL A 103 1.09 0.18 -14.36
N GLU A 104 0.18 -0.68 -13.93
CA GLU A 104 -0.89 -1.23 -14.77
C GLU A 104 -2.26 -1.00 -14.11
N ASP A 105 -3.28 -0.77 -14.93
CA ASP A 105 -4.68 -0.80 -14.49
C ASP A 105 -5.11 -2.23 -14.18
N ASP A 106 -5.93 -2.40 -13.14
CA ASP A 106 -6.52 -3.68 -12.74
C ASP A 106 -7.17 -4.39 -13.94
N ASP A 107 -6.80 -5.65 -14.13
CA ASP A 107 -7.39 -6.52 -15.14
C ASP A 107 -7.99 -7.75 -14.44
N PRO A 108 -9.30 -8.00 -14.56
CA PRO A 108 -9.92 -9.21 -14.02
C PRO A 108 -9.24 -10.51 -14.46
N GLY A 109 -8.58 -10.53 -15.63
CA GLY A 109 -7.84 -11.68 -16.15
C GLY A 109 -6.54 -12.01 -15.41
N TRP A 110 -6.08 -11.15 -14.48
CA TRP A 110 -4.93 -11.44 -13.61
C TRP A 110 -5.24 -12.49 -12.54
N TRP A 111 -6.51 -12.60 -12.18
CA TRP A 111 -6.98 -13.40 -11.07
C TRP A 111 -7.64 -14.68 -11.59
N PRO A 112 -7.59 -15.79 -10.84
CA PRO A 112 -8.43 -16.95 -11.15
C PRO A 112 -9.89 -16.50 -11.27
N ALA A 113 -10.59 -17.01 -12.28
CA ALA A 113 -12.04 -16.82 -12.35
C ALA A 113 -12.64 -17.27 -11.00
N PRO A 114 -13.59 -16.51 -10.42
CA PRO A 114 -14.28 -16.95 -9.22
C PRO A 114 -14.82 -18.35 -9.50
N GLU A 115 -14.48 -19.33 -8.65
CA GLU A 115 -15.09 -20.66 -8.77
C GLU A 115 -16.60 -20.45 -8.77
N GLU A 116 -17.28 -20.85 -9.84
CA GLU A 116 -18.73 -20.91 -9.83
C GLU A 116 -19.11 -21.78 -8.63
N GLN A 117 -19.68 -21.17 -7.61
CA GLN A 117 -20.26 -21.92 -6.51
C GLN A 117 -21.34 -22.79 -7.12
N VAL A 118 -21.01 -24.05 -7.38
CA VAL A 118 -21.99 -25.10 -7.62
C VAL A 118 -22.68 -25.28 -6.27
N LEU A 119 -23.72 -24.50 -6.04
CA LEU A 119 -24.62 -24.69 -4.91
C LEU A 119 -25.18 -26.12 -5.02
N PRO A 120 -25.07 -26.94 -3.96
CA PRO A 120 -25.67 -28.28 -3.95
C PRO A 120 -27.20 -28.22 -4.04
#